data_AF-A0A961YJR7-F1
#
_entry.id   AF-A0A961YJR7-F1
#
_cell.length_a   1.000
_cell.length_b   1.000
_cell.length_c   1.000
_cell.angle_alpha   90.00
_cell.angle_beta   90.00
_cell.angle_gamma   90.00
#
_symmetry.space_group_name_H-M   'P 1'
#
loop_
_entity.id
_entity.type
_entity.pdbx_description
1 polymer ?
#
loop_
_entity_poly.entity_id
_entity_poly.type
_entity_poly.pdbx_seq_one_letter_code
_entity_poly.pdbx_strand_id
1 'polypeptide(L)'
;MSYASVLDSTPGHHGSRGAHFVVTRILIYGVLILWAFICLFPIYWTFTTAFKEAPDVMQGHLIPLIDFQPSWKGLRSLGLSPDTIFETSTVREEFLKRFTNSMWASLGGSFLALALGSLAGYGLARFPYRFGPMKNDDIGFFFISQL
;
A
#
# COMPACT_ATOMS: atom_id res chain seq x y z
N MET A 1 36.30 61.20 12.20
CA MET A 1 36.95 59.87 12.20
C MET A 1 36.03 58.92 12.98
N SER A 2 34.81 58.72 12.49
CA SER A 2 34.28 57.53 11.76
C SER A 2 34.14 56.27 12.64
N TYR A 3 33.02 56.19 13.38
CA TYR A 3 32.53 55.00 14.09
C TYR A 3 31.65 54.10 13.19
N ALA A 4 31.76 54.25 11.87
CA ALA A 4 30.84 53.62 10.89
C ALA A 4 31.32 52.27 10.34
N SER A 5 32.49 51.77 10.73
CA SER A 5 33.13 50.63 10.05
C SER A 5 33.01 49.28 10.77
N VAL A 6 32.22 49.17 11.84
CA VAL A 6 32.15 47.94 12.66
C VAL A 6 30.81 47.19 12.53
N LEU A 7 29.86 47.70 11.75
CA LEU A 7 28.54 47.05 11.58
C LEU A 7 28.35 46.30 10.25
N ASP A 8 29.38 46.15 9.41
CA ASP A 8 29.26 45.57 8.07
C ASP A 8 30.08 44.28 7.87
N SER A 9 30.01 43.35 8.83
CA SER A 9 30.65 42.05 8.67
C SER A 9 29.89 40.92 9.38
N THR A 10 28.60 40.79 9.08
CA THR A 10 27.94 39.48 9.20
C THR A 10 27.94 38.84 7.81
N PRO A 11 28.87 37.91 7.49
CA PRO A 11 28.76 37.14 6.26
C PRO A 11 27.47 36.32 6.35
N GLY A 12 26.51 36.64 5.48
CA GLY A 12 25.21 36.01 5.41
C GLY A 12 25.35 34.51 5.21
N HIS A 13 25.06 33.75 6.27
CA HIS A 13 25.02 32.28 6.25
C HIS A 13 23.70 31.77 5.63
N HIS A 14 23.34 32.30 4.44
CA HIS A 14 22.03 32.08 3.81
C HIS A 14 22.06 31.17 2.57
N GLY A 15 23.23 30.68 2.13
CA GLY A 15 23.36 29.86 0.91
C GLY A 15 23.39 28.33 1.11
N SER A 16 23.87 27.84 2.25
CA SER A 16 24.18 26.41 2.44
C SER A 16 22.96 25.55 2.81
N ARG A 17 22.00 26.10 3.56
CA ARG A 17 20.79 25.36 4.00
C ARG A 17 19.88 24.97 2.83
N GLY A 18 19.75 25.85 1.83
CA GLY A 18 18.90 25.62 0.66
C GLY A 18 19.43 24.51 -0.25
N ALA A 19 20.75 24.52 -0.53
CA ALA A 19 21.38 23.51 -1.37
C ALA A 19 21.32 22.11 -0.75
N HIS A 20 21.63 21.98 0.54
CA HIS A 20 21.55 20.69 1.24
C HIS A 20 20.11 20.15 1.26
N PHE A 21 19.11 21.03 1.42
CA PHE A 21 17.69 20.66 1.42
C PHE A 21 17.20 20.17 0.05
N VAL A 22 17.64 20.80 -1.04
CA VAL A 22 17.29 20.38 -2.40
C VAL A 22 17.96 19.05 -2.75
N VAL A 23 19.25 18.89 -2.42
CA VAL A 23 19.99 17.63 -2.64
C VAL A 23 19.35 16.49 -1.86
N THR A 24 19.05 16.66 -0.57
CA THR A 24 18.38 15.63 0.24
C THR A 24 17.03 15.24 -0.35
N ARG A 25 16.22 16.19 -0.82
CA ARG A 25 14.92 15.89 -1.45
C ARG A 25 15.08 15.09 -2.74
N ILE A 26 16.03 15.46 -3.59
CA ILE A 26 16.32 14.74 -4.83
C ILE A 26 16.72 13.30 -4.53
N LEU A 27 17.57 13.08 -3.52
CA LEU A 27 17.96 11.73 -3.10
C LEU A 27 16.78 10.93 -2.55
N ILE A 28 15.97 11.53 -1.66
CA ILE A 28 14.78 10.87 -1.09
C ILE A 28 13.79 10.49 -2.19
N TYR A 29 13.45 11.43 -3.09
CA TYR A 29 12.52 11.14 -4.17
C TYR A 29 13.10 10.17 -5.19
N GLY A 30 14.40 10.24 -5.48
CA GLY A 30 15.06 9.26 -6.35
C GLY A 30 14.96 7.83 -5.79
N VAL A 31 15.23 7.66 -4.49
CA VAL A 31 15.07 6.37 -3.81
C VAL A 31 13.60 5.94 -3.76
N LEU A 32 12.66 6.84 -3.46
CA LEU A 32 11.23 6.53 -3.45
C LEU A 32 10.70 6.11 -4.82
N ILE A 33 11.14 6.77 -5.89
CA ILE A 33 10.77 6.43 -7.27
C ILE A 33 11.34 5.05 -7.64
N LEU A 34 12.62 4.81 -7.35
CA LEU A 34 13.25 3.51 -7.59
C LEU A 34 12.53 2.40 -6.82
N TRP A 35 12.20 2.64 -5.55
CA TRP A 35 11.44 1.70 -4.72
C TRP A 35 10.03 1.47 -5.27
N ALA A 36 9.33 2.53 -5.68
CA ALA A 36 8.02 2.42 -6.31
C ALA A 36 8.06 1.56 -7.58
N PHE A 37 9.08 1.71 -8.42
CA PHE A 37 9.26 0.85 -9.60
C PHE A 37 9.43 -0.63 -9.22
N ILE A 38 10.23 -0.92 -8.18
CA ILE A 38 10.41 -2.30 -7.68
C ILE A 38 9.08 -2.88 -7.20
N CYS A 39 8.30 -2.11 -6.43
CA CYS A 39 6.98 -2.55 -5.94
C CYS A 39 5.91 -2.65 -7.04
N LEU A 40 6.02 -1.86 -8.12
CA LEU A 40 5.08 -1.89 -9.24
C LEU A 40 5.35 -3.06 -10.20
N PHE A 41 6.58 -3.56 -10.27
CA PHE A 41 6.93 -4.70 -11.11
C PHE A 41 6.02 -5.94 -10.91
N PRO A 42 5.76 -6.45 -9.68
CA PRO A 42 4.85 -7.60 -9.49
C PRO A 42 3.40 -7.28 -9.86
N ILE A 43 2.97 -6.02 -9.71
CA ILE A 43 1.62 -5.59 -10.12
C ILE A 43 1.52 -5.59 -11.64
N TYR A 44 2.53 -5.03 -12.33
CA TYR A 44 2.62 -5.05 -13.80
C TYR A 44 2.60 -6.49 -14.33
N TRP A 45 3.40 -7.38 -13.74
CA TRP A 45 3.42 -8.79 -14.10
C TRP A 45 2.07 -9.49 -13.90
N THR A 46 1.40 -9.24 -12.77
CA THR A 46 0.07 -9.80 -12.50
C THR A 46 -0.96 -9.30 -13.50
N PHE A 47 -0.87 -8.02 -13.88
CA PHE A 47 -1.77 -7.43 -14.85
C PHE A 47 -1.58 -8.01 -16.27
N THR A 48 -0.32 -8.16 -16.73
CA THR A 48 -0.05 -8.71 -18.07
C THR A 48 -0.36 -10.20 -18.16
N THR A 49 -0.13 -10.96 -17.08
CA THR A 49 -0.48 -12.40 -17.02
C THR A 49 -1.97 -12.67 -17.04
N ALA A 50 -2.81 -11.74 -16.57
CA ALA A 50 -4.28 -11.88 -16.64
C ALA A 50 -4.82 -11.98 -18.07
N PHE A 51 -4.07 -11.49 -19.07
CA PHE A 51 -4.44 -11.52 -20.49
C PHE A 51 -3.69 -12.60 -21.30
N LYS A 52 -2.93 -13.47 -20.63
CA LYS A 52 -2.06 -14.49 -21.24
C LYS A 52 -2.71 -15.89 -21.23
N GLU A 53 -2.57 -16.68 -22.29
CA GLU A 53 -3.01 -18.08 -22.30
C GLU A 53 -2.09 -18.98 -21.44
N ALA A 54 -2.66 -20.01 -20.80
CA ALA A 54 -1.95 -20.94 -19.91
C ALA A 54 -0.62 -21.52 -20.48
N PRO A 55 -0.53 -21.94 -21.76
CA PRO A 55 0.75 -22.37 -22.35
C PRO A 55 1.79 -21.25 -22.42
N ASP A 56 1.40 -20.00 -22.66
CA ASP A 56 2.35 -18.88 -22.81
C ASP A 56 2.89 -18.38 -21.47
N VAL A 57 2.17 -18.57 -20.36
CA VAL A 57 2.71 -18.31 -19.01
C VAL A 57 3.92 -19.19 -18.70
N MET A 58 3.92 -20.45 -19.16
CA MET A 58 5.03 -21.39 -18.93
C MET A 58 6.26 -21.14 -19.81
N GLN A 59 6.13 -20.31 -20.87
CA GLN A 59 7.21 -20.03 -21.83
C GLN A 59 7.92 -18.68 -21.60
N GLY A 60 7.54 -17.90 -20.59
CA GLY A 60 8.31 -16.69 -20.19
C GLY A 60 8.18 -15.46 -21.10
N HIS A 61 7.31 -15.47 -22.11
CA HIS A 61 7.09 -14.35 -23.03
C HIS A 61 6.55 -13.09 -22.32
N LEU A 62 7.32 -12.01 -22.27
CA LEU A 62 7.02 -10.87 -21.39
C LEU A 62 6.26 -9.72 -22.11
N ILE A 63 6.27 -9.67 -23.45
CA ILE A 63 5.79 -8.49 -24.20
C ILE A 63 4.47 -8.76 -24.94
N PRO A 64 3.35 -8.11 -24.55
CA PRO A 64 2.10 -8.22 -25.28
C PRO A 64 2.24 -7.60 -26.69
N LEU A 65 1.67 -8.26 -27.71
CA LEU A 65 1.68 -7.90 -29.15
C LEU A 65 2.91 -8.33 -29.97
N ILE A 66 4.06 -8.61 -29.35
CA ILE A 66 5.24 -9.16 -30.04
C ILE A 66 5.34 -10.67 -29.80
N ASP A 67 5.17 -11.10 -28.55
CA ASP A 67 5.37 -12.50 -28.16
C ASP A 67 4.06 -13.30 -28.00
N PHE A 68 2.92 -12.64 -27.80
CA PHE A 68 1.65 -13.31 -27.54
C PHE A 68 0.45 -12.48 -28.01
N GLN A 69 -0.58 -13.15 -28.57
CA GLN A 69 -1.84 -12.52 -28.96
C GLN A 69 -2.78 -12.39 -27.75
N PRO A 70 -3.14 -11.17 -27.31
CA PRO A 70 -3.95 -10.97 -26.11
C PRO A 70 -5.28 -11.71 -26.23
N SER A 71 -5.52 -12.61 -25.28
CA SER A 71 -6.57 -13.61 -25.36
C SER A 71 -7.47 -13.50 -24.14
N TRP A 72 -8.76 -13.24 -24.39
CA TRP A 72 -9.78 -13.11 -23.34
C TRP A 72 -10.25 -14.46 -22.78
N LYS A 73 -9.55 -15.56 -23.08
CA LYS A 73 -9.96 -16.93 -22.70
C LYS A 73 -10.06 -17.13 -21.18
N GLY A 74 -9.22 -16.47 -20.37
CA GLY A 74 -9.31 -16.50 -18.90
C GLY A 74 -10.55 -15.79 -18.33
N LEU A 75 -10.97 -14.68 -18.95
CA LEU A 75 -12.24 -14.01 -18.61
C LEU A 75 -13.45 -14.78 -19.17
N ARG A 76 -13.28 -15.49 -20.29
CA ARG A 76 -14.30 -16.36 -20.89
C ARG A 76 -14.63 -17.55 -19.99
N SER A 77 -13.64 -18.20 -19.39
CA SER A 77 -13.87 -19.30 -18.43
C SER A 77 -14.51 -18.85 -17.11
N LEU A 78 -14.38 -17.56 -16.75
CA LEU A 78 -15.10 -16.93 -15.63
C LEU A 78 -16.51 -16.42 -16.00
N GLY A 79 -16.92 -16.46 -17.27
CA GLY A 79 -18.21 -15.90 -17.73
C GLY A 79 -18.25 -14.37 -17.79
N LEU A 80 -17.08 -13.70 -17.84
CA LEU A 80 -16.89 -12.25 -17.90
C LEU A 80 -16.39 -11.77 -19.28
N SER A 81 -16.41 -12.65 -20.30
CA SER A 81 -16.04 -12.29 -21.68
C SER A 81 -17.21 -11.58 -22.38
N PRO A 82 -16.96 -10.65 -23.32
CA PRO A 82 -18.00 -9.96 -24.07
C PRO A 82 -19.06 -10.89 -24.71
N ASP A 83 -18.65 -12.09 -25.11
CA ASP A 83 -19.52 -13.11 -25.73
C ASP A 83 -20.39 -13.89 -24.74
N THR A 84 -19.98 -14.01 -23.47
CA THR A 84 -20.67 -14.84 -22.45
C THR A 84 -21.31 -14.01 -21.33
N ILE A 85 -21.25 -12.68 -21.42
CA ILE A 85 -21.78 -11.77 -20.41
C ILE A 85 -23.30 -11.88 -20.26
N PHE A 86 -24.00 -12.25 -21.34
CA PHE A 86 -25.45 -12.47 -21.39
C PHE A 86 -25.86 -13.94 -21.23
N GLU A 87 -24.90 -14.87 -21.13
CA GLU A 87 -25.17 -16.29 -20.87
C GLU A 87 -25.06 -16.64 -19.39
N THR A 88 -25.91 -17.56 -18.93
CA THR A 88 -25.91 -18.04 -17.55
C THR A 88 -24.66 -18.90 -17.30
N SER A 89 -23.69 -18.35 -16.58
CA SER A 89 -22.44 -19.04 -16.22
C SER A 89 -22.44 -19.36 -14.73
N THR A 90 -22.49 -20.66 -14.38
CA THR A 90 -22.45 -21.14 -12.98
C THR A 90 -21.18 -20.72 -12.25
N VAL A 91 -20.05 -20.65 -12.96
CA VAL A 91 -18.74 -20.23 -12.43
C VAL A 91 -18.75 -18.74 -12.03
N ARG A 92 -19.42 -17.87 -12.80
CA ARG A 92 -19.56 -16.43 -12.50
C ARG A 92 -20.36 -16.23 -11.22
N GLU A 93 -21.48 -16.93 -11.09
CA GLU A 93 -22.34 -16.87 -9.92
C GLU A 93 -21.61 -17.34 -8.66
N GLU A 94 -20.83 -18.41 -8.76
CA GLU A 94 -20.04 -18.91 -7.64
C GLU A 94 -18.89 -17.95 -7.26
N PHE A 95 -18.19 -17.37 -8.24
CA PHE A 95 -17.18 -16.33 -8.02
C PHE A 95 -17.79 -15.10 -7.33
N LEU A 96 -18.90 -14.57 -7.85
CA LEU A 96 -19.58 -13.41 -7.27
C LEU A 96 -20.09 -13.70 -5.86
N LYS A 97 -20.60 -14.92 -5.62
CA LYS A 97 -21.01 -15.34 -4.27
C LYS A 97 -19.85 -15.34 -3.30
N ARG A 98 -18.69 -15.92 -3.68
CA ARG A 98 -17.48 -15.95 -2.85
C ARG A 98 -16.92 -14.53 -2.62
N PHE A 99 -16.87 -13.72 -3.67
CA PHE A 99 -16.43 -12.33 -3.60
C PHE A 99 -17.31 -11.49 -2.66
N THR A 100 -18.63 -11.60 -2.79
CA THR A 100 -19.59 -10.89 -1.93
C THR A 100 -19.51 -11.37 -0.48
N ASN A 101 -19.28 -12.67 -0.25
CA ASN A 101 -19.05 -13.19 1.09
C ASN A 101 -17.77 -12.61 1.72
N SER A 102 -16.66 -12.58 0.97
CA SER A 102 -15.43 -11.95 1.43
C SER A 102 -15.57 -10.45 1.66
N MET A 103 -16.36 -9.75 0.85
CA MET A 103 -16.66 -8.34 1.03
C MET A 103 -17.41 -8.08 2.34
N TRP A 104 -18.46 -8.85 2.63
CA TRP A 104 -19.17 -8.72 3.90
C TRP A 104 -18.31 -9.12 5.10
N ALA A 105 -17.51 -10.18 4.97
CA ALA A 105 -16.62 -10.63 6.02
C ALA A 105 -15.54 -9.58 6.36
N SER A 106 -14.92 -8.97 5.34
CA SER A 106 -13.87 -7.96 5.56
C SER A 106 -14.43 -6.65 6.13
N LEU A 107 -15.59 -6.20 5.64
CA LEU A 107 -16.26 -5.01 6.17
C LEU A 107 -16.73 -5.23 7.60
N GLY A 108 -17.39 -6.35 7.88
CA GLY A 108 -17.84 -6.70 9.23
C GLY A 108 -16.68 -6.86 10.21
N GLY A 109 -15.63 -7.58 9.80
CA GLY A 109 -14.42 -7.75 10.61
C GLY A 109 -13.70 -6.43 10.90
N SER A 110 -13.53 -5.57 9.89
CA SER A 110 -12.89 -4.26 10.06
C SER A 110 -13.71 -3.35 10.96
N PHE A 111 -15.03 -3.34 10.81
CA PHE A 111 -15.93 -2.56 11.66
C PHE A 111 -15.87 -3.01 13.13
N LEU A 112 -15.98 -4.31 13.38
CA LEU A 112 -15.88 -4.87 14.73
C LEU A 112 -14.50 -4.63 15.35
N ALA A 113 -13.42 -4.77 14.57
CA ALA A 113 -12.07 -4.48 15.03
C ALA A 113 -11.90 -3.02 15.43
N LEU A 114 -12.42 -2.08 14.62
CA LEU A 114 -12.38 -0.66 14.95
C LEU A 114 -13.26 -0.32 16.16
N ALA A 115 -14.47 -0.87 16.25
CA ALA A 115 -15.35 -0.64 17.38
C ALA A 115 -14.70 -1.16 18.68
N LEU A 116 -14.36 -2.44 18.75
CA LEU A 116 -13.78 -3.04 19.96
C LEU A 116 -12.40 -2.45 20.29
N GLY A 117 -11.55 -2.25 19.27
CA GLY A 117 -10.21 -1.70 19.44
C GLY A 117 -10.22 -0.25 19.92
N SER A 118 -11.12 0.60 19.39
CA SER A 118 -11.23 2.00 19.83
C SER A 118 -11.80 2.12 21.24
N LEU A 119 -12.82 1.34 21.59
CA LEU A 119 -13.36 1.33 22.95
C LEU A 119 -12.33 0.80 23.97
N ALA A 120 -11.62 -0.28 23.63
CA ALA A 120 -10.56 -0.82 24.49
C ALA A 120 -9.40 0.18 24.65
N GLY A 121 -8.95 0.79 23.56
CA GLY A 121 -7.91 1.83 23.58
C GLY A 121 -8.32 3.07 24.37
N TYR A 122 -9.57 3.54 24.21
CA TYR A 122 -10.10 4.66 24.99
C TYR A 122 -10.21 4.32 26.48
N GLY A 123 -10.70 3.12 26.81
CA GLY A 123 -10.77 2.63 28.19
C GLY A 123 -9.40 2.61 28.86
N LEU A 124 -8.38 2.10 28.16
CA LEU A 124 -6.99 2.08 28.64
C LEU A 124 -6.38 3.47 28.75
N ALA A 125 -6.68 4.39 27.82
CA ALA A 125 -6.12 5.74 27.84
C ALA A 125 -6.74 6.64 28.92
N ARG A 126 -8.03 6.44 29.25
CA ARG A 126 -8.77 7.34 30.15
C ARG A 126 -8.79 6.89 31.60
N PHE A 127 -8.89 5.59 31.87
CA PHE A 127 -9.10 5.08 33.22
C PHE A 127 -7.82 4.44 33.77
N PRO A 128 -7.44 4.74 35.03
CA PRO A 128 -6.30 4.09 35.67
C PRO A 128 -6.62 2.61 35.95
N TYR A 129 -6.07 1.72 35.15
CA TYR A 129 -6.09 0.27 35.30
C TYR A 129 -4.86 -0.21 36.08
N ARG A 130 -5.08 -1.19 36.97
CA ARG A 130 -4.03 -1.91 37.67
C ARG A 130 -4.32 -3.40 37.56
N PHE A 131 -3.65 -4.08 36.65
CA PHE A 131 -3.76 -5.53 36.52
C PHE A 131 -2.57 -6.18 37.23
N GLY A 132 -2.76 -6.48 38.52
CA GLY A 132 -1.67 -6.96 39.38
C GLY A 132 -0.56 -5.90 39.56
N PRO A 133 0.71 -6.19 39.22
CA PRO A 133 1.79 -5.22 39.28
C PRO A 133 1.82 -4.25 38.08
N MET A 134 1.12 -4.56 36.98
CA MET A 134 1.17 -3.79 35.73
C MET A 134 0.20 -2.60 35.76
N LYS A 135 0.71 -1.42 35.44
CA LYS A 135 -0.07 -0.18 35.22
C LYS A 135 -0.38 0.00 33.73
N ASN A 136 -1.20 1.00 33.39
CA ASN A 136 -1.58 1.29 32.00
C ASN A 136 -0.37 1.40 31.05
N ASP A 137 0.70 2.06 31.52
CA ASP A 137 1.92 2.26 30.72
C ASP A 137 2.64 0.94 30.42
N ASP A 138 2.65 0.01 31.39
CA ASP A 138 3.27 -1.31 31.22
C ASP A 138 2.43 -2.19 30.28
N ILE A 139 1.10 -2.08 30.34
CA ILE A 139 0.18 -2.80 29.45
C ILE A 139 0.34 -2.30 28.01
N GLY A 140 0.43 -0.98 27.82
CA GLY A 140 0.70 -0.39 26.50
C GLY A 140 2.07 -0.79 25.95
N PHE A 141 3.10 -0.76 26.79
CA PHE A 141 4.45 -1.19 26.42
C PHE A 141 4.51 -2.68 26.05
N PHE A 142 3.80 -3.53 26.78
CA PHE A 142 3.67 -4.95 26.45
C PHE A 142 3.17 -5.14 25.02
N PHE A 143 2.04 -4.50 24.63
CA PHE A 143 1.52 -4.62 23.26
C PHE A 143 2.50 -4.14 22.19
N ILE A 144 3.23 -3.05 22.43
CA ILE A 144 4.23 -2.52 21.49
C ILE A 144 5.43 -3.47 21.38
N SER A 145 5.84 -4.11 22.49
CA SER A 145 6.96 -5.05 22.49
C SER A 145 6.68 -6.40 21.83
N GLN A 146 5.41 -6.73 21.54
CA GLN A 146 5.02 -7.96 20.84
C GLN A 146 4.91 -7.77 19.30
N LEU A 147 5.09 -6.54 18.82
CA LEU A 147 5.13 -6.18 17.39
C LEU A 147 6.58 -6.20 16.87
#